data_AF-A0A537YEC0-F1
#
_entry.id   AF-A0A537YEC0-F1
#
_cell.length_a   1.000
_cell.length_b   1.000
_cell.length_c   1.000
_cell.angle_alpha   90.00
_cell.angle_beta   90.00
_cell.angle_gamma   90.00
#
_symmetry.space_group_name_H-M   'P 1'
#
loop_
_entity.id
_entity.type
_entity.pdbx_description
1 polymer ?
#
loop_
_entity_poly.entity_id
_entity_poly.type
_entity_poly.pdbx_seq_one_letter_code
_entity_poly.pdbx_strand_id
1 'polypeptide(L)'
;MIKVILWGLVIAVILLLAMGSFVGDGISLQASPGMMSPQYKAMYLAAATTCPGLPTEVLMAIGQIESGHGANDGPSYAGAIGPMQFMPATWVAYGVDGNHDGFADPFDPADAIPSAARLLCADGAGNPKTLMDAVELYNPGDPTYAVAVLEVAKGYAKEVATPTVTTPPTTSPTSP
;
A
#
# COMPACT_ATOMS: atom_id res chain seq x y z
N MET A 1 -13.55 -26.83 -24.91
CA MET A 1 -12.76 -26.64 -23.68
C MET A 1 -13.33 -25.44 -22.95
N ILE A 2 -13.90 -25.68 -21.77
CA ILE A 2 -14.82 -24.76 -21.06
C ILE A 2 -14.01 -23.67 -20.35
N LYS A 3 -14.41 -22.41 -20.58
CA LYS A 3 -13.92 -21.20 -19.91
C LYS A 3 -14.10 -21.33 -18.39
N VAL A 4 -13.01 -21.30 -17.64
CA VAL A 4 -13.06 -21.10 -16.17
C VAL A 4 -12.96 -19.60 -15.95
N ILE A 5 -14.11 -18.94 -15.77
CA ILE A 5 -14.21 -17.56 -15.29
C ILE A 5 -14.49 -17.69 -13.79
N LEU A 6 -13.45 -17.56 -12.95
CA LEU A 6 -13.61 -17.46 -11.50
C LEU A 6 -13.97 -16.01 -11.15
N TRP A 7 -15.19 -15.82 -10.63
CA TRP A 7 -15.70 -14.60 -10.03
C TRP A 7 -15.54 -14.66 -8.49
N GLY A 8 -15.28 -13.52 -7.85
CA GLY A 8 -15.39 -13.26 -6.39
C GLY A 8 -14.06 -12.82 -5.77
N LEU A 9 -13.73 -11.54 -5.51
CA LEU A 9 -14.42 -10.49 -4.74
C LEU A 9 -15.00 -10.98 -3.40
N VAL A 10 -14.19 -10.95 -2.33
CA VAL A 10 -14.43 -10.39 -0.97
C VAL A 10 -13.03 -10.46 -0.30
N ILE A 11 -12.31 -9.38 0.02
CA ILE A 11 -12.47 -8.51 1.19
C ILE A 11 -11.77 -7.18 0.88
N ALA A 12 -12.56 -6.19 0.43
CA ALA A 12 -12.32 -4.77 0.73
C ALA A 12 -13.54 -4.20 1.48
N VAL A 13 -14.23 -5.06 2.24
CA VAL A 13 -15.43 -4.74 3.02
C VAL A 13 -15.30 -5.30 4.43
N ILE A 14 -14.27 -4.85 5.17
CA ILE A 14 -14.29 -4.85 6.64
C ILE A 14 -14.05 -3.42 7.12
N LEU A 15 -15.07 -2.58 6.93
CA LEU A 15 -15.37 -1.41 7.77
C LEU A 15 -16.78 -0.88 7.42
N LEU A 16 -17.78 -1.77 7.38
CA LEU A 16 -19.17 -1.38 7.16
C LEU A 16 -20.15 -2.22 7.98
N LEU A 17 -19.94 -2.25 9.30
CA LEU A 17 -20.98 -2.58 10.28
C LEU A 17 -20.78 -1.78 11.58
N ALA A 18 -21.20 -0.53 11.55
CA ALA A 18 -21.75 0.16 12.71
C ALA A 18 -22.88 1.06 12.21
N MET A 19 -24.08 0.51 12.06
CA MET A 19 -25.25 1.32 11.78
C MET A 19 -25.66 2.07 13.06
N GLY A 20 -25.30 3.34 13.12
CA GLY A 20 -25.91 4.34 13.98
C GLY A 20 -26.23 5.55 13.12
N SER A 21 -27.51 5.85 12.97
CA SER A 21 -28.07 6.89 12.09
C SER A 21 -27.37 8.24 12.21
N PHE A 22 -26.74 8.71 11.12
CA PHE A 22 -26.44 10.12 10.93
C PHE A 22 -26.84 10.54 9.52
N VAL A 23 -27.83 11.42 9.45
CA VAL A 23 -28.24 12.18 8.27
C VAL A 23 -27.44 13.49 8.30
N GLY A 24 -26.66 13.80 7.27
CA GLY A 24 -26.06 15.11 7.08
C GLY A 24 -24.60 15.08 6.63
N ASP A 25 -24.35 15.67 5.46
CA ASP A 25 -23.09 15.93 4.78
C ASP A 25 -22.33 14.73 4.18
N GLY A 26 -21.93 14.91 2.92
CA GLY A 26 -21.40 13.87 2.04
C GLY A 26 -20.29 13.05 2.71
N ILE A 27 -20.38 11.73 2.56
CA ILE A 27 -19.42 10.78 3.09
C ILE A 27 -18.07 11.06 2.43
N SER A 28 -17.21 11.82 3.10
CA SER A 28 -15.82 11.94 2.71
C SER A 28 -15.16 10.65 3.15
N LEU A 29 -14.80 9.78 2.21
CA LEU A 29 -13.86 8.68 2.42
C LEU A 29 -12.46 9.26 2.67
N GLN A 30 -12.32 10.09 3.71
CA GLN A 30 -11.03 10.56 4.15
C GLN A 30 -10.27 9.36 4.68
N ALA A 31 -9.11 9.08 4.06
CA ALA A 31 -8.07 8.27 4.68
C ALA A 31 -7.96 8.72 6.14
N SER A 32 -8.13 7.81 7.10
CA SER A 32 -7.93 8.14 8.51
C SER A 32 -6.42 8.07 8.75
N PRO A 33 -5.71 9.21 8.83
CA PRO A 33 -4.26 9.20 8.90
C PRO A 33 -3.74 8.61 10.22
N GLY A 34 -4.64 8.36 11.18
CA GLY A 34 -4.34 7.79 12.50
C GLY A 34 -3.97 6.30 12.53
N MET A 35 -4.02 5.57 11.40
CA MET A 35 -3.58 4.15 11.36
C MET A 35 -2.19 3.93 10.76
N MET A 36 -1.60 4.91 10.07
CA MET A 36 -0.26 4.77 9.49
C MET A 36 0.80 5.17 10.53
N SER A 37 1.69 4.23 10.90
CA SER A 37 2.78 4.55 11.81
C SER A 37 3.80 5.51 11.14
N PRO A 38 4.54 6.33 11.92
CA PRO A 38 5.62 7.16 11.37
C PRO A 38 6.68 6.36 10.61
N GLN A 39 6.89 5.10 10.99
CA GLN A 39 7.82 4.19 10.32
C GLN A 39 7.32 3.82 8.92
N TYR A 40 6.05 3.42 8.78
CA TYR A 40 5.44 3.15 7.47
C TYR A 40 5.48 4.38 6.58
N LYS A 41 5.15 5.56 7.13
CA LYS A 41 5.25 6.83 6.41
C LYS A 41 6.66 7.08 5.86
N ALA A 42 7.69 6.88 6.69
CA ALA A 42 9.07 7.03 6.27
C ALA A 42 9.47 6.04 5.17
N MET A 43 9.03 4.77 5.28
CA MET A 43 9.27 3.75 4.26
C MET A 43 8.60 4.11 2.92
N TYR A 44 7.35 4.57 2.92
CA TYR A 44 6.68 5.03 1.70
C TYR A 44 7.40 6.22 1.05
N LEU A 45 7.76 7.23 1.86
CA LEU A 45 8.50 8.40 1.38
C LEU A 45 9.83 8.00 0.74
N ALA A 46 10.59 7.09 1.36
CA ALA A 46 11.84 6.60 0.83
C ALA A 46 11.63 5.76 -0.44
N ALA A 47 10.72 4.79 -0.41
CA ALA A 47 10.47 3.88 -1.52
C ALA A 47 10.03 4.61 -2.79
N ALA A 48 9.16 5.62 -2.69
CA ALA A 48 8.71 6.40 -3.83
C ALA A 48 9.87 7.08 -4.58
N THR A 49 10.97 7.45 -3.88
CA THR A 49 12.15 8.05 -4.54
C THR A 49 12.87 7.12 -5.51
N THR A 50 12.66 5.80 -5.39
CA THR A 50 13.26 4.80 -6.29
C THR A 50 12.62 4.80 -7.68
N CYS A 51 11.44 5.41 -7.82
CA CYS A 51 10.74 5.56 -9.08
C CYS A 51 10.44 7.04 -9.37
N PRO A 52 11.27 7.74 -10.16
CA PRO A 52 11.02 9.13 -10.51
C PRO A 52 9.63 9.34 -11.12
N GLY A 53 8.83 10.19 -10.47
CA GLY A 53 7.48 10.55 -10.91
C GLY A 53 6.35 9.69 -10.32
N LEU A 54 6.65 8.63 -9.58
CA LEU A 54 5.64 7.90 -8.80
C LEU A 54 5.12 8.79 -7.67
N PRO A 55 3.81 9.10 -7.59
CA PRO A 55 3.27 9.87 -6.47
C PRO A 55 3.30 9.03 -5.19
N THR A 56 3.94 9.54 -4.14
CA THR A 56 4.01 8.85 -2.84
C THR A 56 2.63 8.55 -2.27
N GLU A 57 1.68 9.45 -2.48
CA GLU A 57 0.28 9.31 -2.06
C GLU A 57 -0.37 8.05 -2.66
N VAL A 58 -0.02 7.71 -3.90
CA VAL A 58 -0.53 6.50 -4.56
C VAL A 58 0.04 5.24 -3.90
N LEU A 59 1.34 5.24 -3.60
CA LEU A 59 1.97 4.11 -2.91
C LEU A 59 1.41 3.91 -1.49
N MET A 60 1.18 5.01 -0.75
CA MET A 60 0.49 4.99 0.55
C MET A 60 -0.94 4.45 0.41
N ALA A 61 -1.70 4.92 -0.59
CA ALA A 61 -3.06 4.49 -0.83
C ALA A 61 -3.18 2.99 -1.14
N ILE A 62 -2.25 2.45 -1.94
CA ILE A 62 -2.17 1.00 -2.19
C ILE A 62 -1.94 0.26 -0.87
N GLY A 63 -0.96 0.66 -0.07
CA GLY A 63 -0.73 0.02 1.23
C GLY A 63 -1.91 0.08 2.20
N GLN A 64 -2.70 1.16 2.15
CA GLN A 64 -3.94 1.25 2.93
C GLN A 64 -5.01 0.28 2.42
N ILE A 65 -5.22 0.22 1.11
CA ILE A 65 -6.25 -0.62 0.49
C ILE A 65 -5.91 -2.10 0.65
N GLU A 66 -4.64 -2.48 0.49
CA GLU A 66 -4.20 -3.86 0.53
C GLU A 66 -4.31 -4.46 1.95
N SER A 67 -3.82 -3.76 2.96
CA SER A 67 -3.67 -4.34 4.30
C SER A 67 -3.99 -3.37 5.46
N GLY A 68 -4.35 -2.12 5.16
CA GLY A 68 -4.42 -1.07 6.18
C GLY A 68 -3.05 -0.73 6.78
N HIS A 69 -2.00 -0.70 5.95
CA HIS A 69 -0.61 -0.52 6.37
C HIS A 69 -0.12 -1.60 7.34
N GLY A 70 -0.39 -2.86 7.00
CA GLY A 70 0.02 -4.04 7.78
C GLY A 70 -0.91 -4.42 8.92
N ALA A 71 -2.12 -3.85 8.97
CA ALA A 71 -3.14 -4.29 9.93
C ALA A 71 -3.68 -5.70 9.60
N ASN A 72 -3.58 -6.13 8.34
CA ASN A 72 -3.92 -7.47 7.89
C ASN A 72 -3.00 -7.90 6.74
N ASP A 73 -1.92 -8.62 7.08
CA ASP A 73 -0.91 -9.11 6.13
C ASP A 73 -1.27 -10.45 5.45
N GLY A 74 -2.51 -10.90 5.64
CA GLY A 74 -3.00 -12.13 5.05
C GLY A 74 -2.37 -13.41 5.65
N PRO A 75 -2.26 -14.49 4.86
CA PRO A 75 -2.61 -14.56 3.44
C PRO A 75 -4.10 -14.28 3.19
N SER A 76 -4.41 -13.64 2.06
CA SER A 76 -5.80 -13.49 1.61
C SER A 76 -6.36 -14.82 1.10
N TYR A 77 -7.67 -14.86 0.84
CA TYR A 77 -8.30 -16.02 0.20
C TYR A 77 -7.66 -16.38 -1.16
N ALA A 78 -7.16 -15.38 -1.89
CA ALA A 78 -6.47 -15.57 -3.18
C ALA A 78 -4.99 -15.95 -3.01
N GLY A 79 -4.45 -15.94 -1.79
CA GLY A 79 -3.06 -16.27 -1.48
C GLY A 79 -2.09 -15.09 -1.54
N ALA A 80 -2.58 -13.86 -1.59
CA ALA A 80 -1.74 -12.66 -1.50
C ALA A 80 -1.24 -12.46 -0.05
N ILE A 81 0.01 -12.04 0.12
CA ILE A 81 0.74 -12.00 1.39
C ILE A 81 1.41 -10.65 1.68
N GLY A 82 1.55 -10.32 2.96
CA GLY A 82 2.32 -9.18 3.44
C GLY A 82 1.57 -7.84 3.36
N PRO A 83 2.20 -6.75 3.83
CA PRO A 83 1.54 -5.45 3.93
C PRO A 83 1.22 -4.80 2.58
N MET A 84 1.82 -5.30 1.50
CA MET A 84 1.53 -4.87 0.13
C MET A 84 0.79 -5.96 -0.68
N GLN A 85 0.32 -7.03 -0.01
CA GLN A 85 -0.51 -8.10 -0.55
C GLN A 85 0.01 -8.67 -1.88
N PHE A 86 1.30 -9.02 -1.91
CA PHE A 86 1.90 -9.62 -3.08
C PHE A 86 1.35 -11.03 -3.34
N MET A 87 1.03 -11.33 -4.59
CA MET A 87 0.96 -12.72 -5.01
C MET A 87 2.36 -13.35 -5.01
N PRO A 88 2.53 -14.62 -4.60
CA PRO A 88 3.86 -15.24 -4.51
C PRO A 88 4.69 -15.18 -5.80
N ALA A 89 4.06 -15.33 -6.96
CA ALA A 89 4.75 -15.21 -8.25
C ALA A 89 5.23 -13.77 -8.54
N THR A 90 4.44 -12.78 -8.16
CA THR A 90 4.82 -11.36 -8.27
C THR A 90 5.98 -11.06 -7.32
N TRP A 91 5.96 -11.60 -6.10
CA TRP A 91 7.09 -11.46 -5.16
C TRP A 91 8.39 -12.03 -5.73
N VAL A 92 8.35 -13.21 -6.37
CA VAL A 92 9.55 -13.79 -7.01
C VAL A 92 10.14 -12.86 -8.08
N ALA A 93 9.30 -12.12 -8.81
CA ALA A 93 9.75 -11.21 -9.86
C ALA A 93 10.15 -9.81 -9.35
N TYR A 94 9.53 -9.35 -8.25
CA TYR A 94 9.60 -7.96 -7.80
C TYR A 94 10.10 -7.71 -6.38
N GLY A 95 10.23 -8.76 -5.56
CA GLY A 95 10.79 -8.68 -4.22
C GLY A 95 12.20 -8.10 -4.23
N VAL A 96 12.46 -7.17 -3.32
CA VAL A 96 13.78 -6.61 -3.04
C VAL A 96 14.04 -6.64 -1.54
N ASP A 97 15.29 -6.91 -1.18
CA ASP A 97 15.84 -6.67 0.17
C ASP A 97 16.07 -5.16 0.29
N GLY A 98 15.05 -4.46 0.76
CA GLY A 98 14.96 -3.01 0.80
C GLY A 98 15.66 -2.40 2.01
N ASN A 99 15.80 -3.16 3.09
CA ASN A 99 16.50 -2.75 4.31
C ASN A 99 17.99 -3.19 4.34
N HIS A 100 18.41 -4.04 3.40
CA HIS A 100 19.75 -4.61 3.25
C HIS A 100 20.19 -5.51 4.41
N ASP A 101 19.26 -6.27 4.99
CA ASP A 101 19.54 -7.25 6.05
C ASP A 101 19.98 -8.63 5.52
N GLY A 102 19.95 -8.81 4.20
CA GLY A 102 20.38 -10.03 3.51
C GLY A 102 19.22 -10.95 3.10
N PHE A 103 17.98 -10.59 3.41
CA PHE A 103 16.79 -11.36 3.05
C PHE A 103 15.75 -10.45 2.39
N ALA A 104 15.02 -10.98 1.42
CA ALA A 104 13.84 -10.30 0.88
C ALA A 104 12.60 -11.02 1.43
N ASP A 105 11.96 -10.43 2.44
CA ASP A 105 10.78 -10.97 3.12
C ASP A 105 9.50 -10.22 2.70
N PRO A 106 8.50 -10.88 2.08
CA PRO A 106 7.25 -10.23 1.72
C PRO A 106 6.45 -9.71 2.93
N PHE A 107 6.74 -10.18 4.15
CA PHE A 107 6.11 -9.74 5.38
C PHE A 107 6.85 -8.61 6.09
N ASP A 108 8.10 -8.29 5.70
CA ASP A 108 8.77 -7.10 6.21
C ASP A 108 8.31 -5.88 5.38
N PRO A 109 7.64 -4.87 5.98
CA PRO A 109 7.28 -3.64 5.27
C PRO A 109 8.50 -2.91 4.68
N ALA A 110 9.68 -3.07 5.27
CA ALA A 110 10.92 -2.46 4.76
C ALA A 110 11.36 -3.06 3.41
N ASP A 111 10.87 -4.26 3.06
CA ASP A 111 11.09 -4.93 1.78
C ASP A 111 9.87 -4.83 0.88
N ALA A 112 8.68 -5.07 1.44
CA ALA A 112 7.42 -5.08 0.71
C ALA A 112 7.11 -3.72 0.08
N ILE A 113 7.33 -2.61 0.79
CA ILE A 113 7.01 -1.27 0.28
C ILE A 113 7.94 -0.87 -0.89
N PRO A 114 9.27 -1.02 -0.80
CA PRO A 114 10.16 -0.83 -1.96
C PRO A 114 9.87 -1.77 -3.12
N SER A 115 9.49 -3.02 -2.84
CA SER A 115 9.09 -3.99 -3.87
C SER A 115 7.86 -3.52 -4.64
N ALA A 116 6.87 -2.94 -3.95
CA ALA A 116 5.66 -2.39 -4.57
C ALA A 116 5.98 -1.17 -5.43
N ALA A 117 6.87 -0.28 -4.95
CA ALA A 117 7.37 0.83 -5.75
C ALA A 117 8.09 0.34 -7.03
N ARG A 118 8.91 -0.72 -6.92
CA ARG A 118 9.60 -1.34 -8.07
C ARG A 118 8.61 -1.90 -9.09
N LEU A 119 7.58 -2.62 -8.65
CA LEU A 119 6.53 -3.15 -9.52
C LEU A 119 5.80 -2.03 -10.27
N LEU A 120 5.26 -1.06 -9.54
CA LEU A 120 4.58 0.10 -10.12
C LEU A 120 5.48 0.85 -11.11
N CYS A 121 6.77 0.98 -10.81
CA CYS A 121 7.71 1.64 -11.71
C CYS A 121 7.90 0.88 -13.01
N ALA A 122 8.03 -0.45 -12.94
CA ALA A 122 8.14 -1.32 -14.11
C ALA A 122 6.89 -1.24 -14.99
N ASP A 123 5.72 -1.05 -14.38
CA ASP A 123 4.43 -0.87 -15.06
C ASP A 123 4.18 0.56 -15.55
N GLY A 124 5.12 1.49 -15.29
CA GLY A 124 5.09 2.85 -15.84
C GLY A 124 4.45 3.91 -14.94
N ALA A 125 4.29 3.65 -13.64
CA ALA A 125 3.69 4.61 -12.70
C ALA A 125 4.50 5.91 -12.52
N GLY A 126 5.76 5.96 -12.99
CA GLY A 126 6.58 7.18 -13.01
C GLY A 126 6.11 8.24 -14.01
N ASN A 127 5.20 7.91 -14.92
CA ASN A 127 4.64 8.84 -15.90
C ASN A 127 3.14 9.03 -15.65
N PRO A 128 2.66 10.28 -15.43
CA PRO A 128 1.24 10.55 -15.18
C PRO A 128 0.30 10.04 -16.27
N LYS A 129 0.78 9.88 -17.52
CA LYS A 129 -0.04 9.34 -18.63
C LYS A 129 -0.31 7.84 -18.52
N THR A 130 0.52 7.11 -17.79
CA THR A 130 0.45 5.65 -17.61
C THR A 130 0.18 5.25 -16.16
N LEU A 131 0.07 6.22 -15.25
CA LEU A 131 -0.17 5.98 -13.82
C LEU A 131 -1.44 5.16 -13.58
N MET A 132 -2.54 5.52 -14.23
CA MET A 132 -3.82 4.80 -14.07
C MET A 132 -3.67 3.32 -14.48
N ASP A 133 -3.09 3.09 -15.66
CA ASP A 133 -2.86 1.73 -16.19
C ASP A 133 -1.93 0.93 -15.28
N ALA A 134 -0.85 1.54 -14.77
CA ALA A 134 0.09 0.90 -13.86
C ALA A 134 -0.57 0.50 -12.53
N VAL A 135 -1.46 1.34 -11.99
CA VAL A 135 -2.21 1.02 -10.77
C VAL A 135 -3.25 -0.07 -11.04
N GLU A 136 -3.90 -0.08 -12.21
CA GLU A 136 -4.82 -1.15 -12.60
C GLU A 136 -4.09 -2.50 -12.71
N LEU A 137 -2.88 -2.52 -13.26
CA LEU A 137 -2.03 -3.71 -13.35
C LEU A 137 -1.58 -4.26 -12.00
N TYR A 138 -1.59 -3.44 -10.94
CA TYR A 138 -1.29 -3.89 -9.59
C TYR A 138 -2.36 -4.89 -9.08
N ASN A 139 -3.63 -4.67 -9.45
CA ASN A 139 -4.74 -5.58 -9.15
C ASN A 139 -5.70 -5.72 -10.35
N PRO A 140 -5.31 -6.47 -11.40
CA PRO A 140 -6.03 -6.50 -12.67
C PRO A 140 -7.37 -7.25 -12.61
N GLY A 141 -7.68 -7.89 -11.48
CA GLY A 141 -8.95 -8.59 -11.26
C GLY A 141 -10.12 -7.68 -10.90
N ASP A 142 -9.85 -6.40 -10.59
CA ASP A 142 -10.86 -5.41 -10.18
C ASP A 142 -10.74 -4.12 -11.02
N PRO A 143 -11.66 -3.89 -11.97
CA PRO A 143 -11.59 -2.71 -12.84
C PRO A 143 -11.89 -1.39 -12.11
N THR A 144 -12.31 -1.43 -10.84
CA THR A 144 -12.54 -0.22 -10.02
C THR A 144 -11.35 0.14 -9.14
N TYR A 145 -10.37 -0.75 -9.04
CA TYR A 145 -9.25 -0.63 -8.11
C TYR A 145 -8.46 0.66 -8.31
N ALA A 146 -8.05 0.96 -9.54
CA ALA A 146 -7.24 2.14 -9.81
C ALA A 146 -7.97 3.45 -9.50
N VAL A 147 -9.29 3.51 -9.73
CA VAL A 147 -10.10 4.67 -9.33
C VAL A 147 -10.13 4.81 -7.81
N ALA A 148 -10.31 3.71 -7.08
CA ALA A 148 -10.32 3.72 -5.62
C ALA A 148 -8.97 4.16 -5.04
N VAL A 149 -7.86 3.63 -5.56
CA VAL A 149 -6.50 4.04 -5.15
C VAL A 149 -6.28 5.53 -5.37
N LEU A 150 -6.62 6.06 -6.55
CA LEU A 150 -6.41 7.49 -6.85
C LEU A 150 -7.33 8.38 -6.01
N GLU A 151 -8.52 7.92 -5.62
CA GLU A 151 -9.38 8.65 -4.70
C GLU A 151 -8.81 8.67 -3.29
N VAL A 152 -8.38 7.52 -2.76
CA VAL A 152 -7.73 7.42 -1.44
C VAL A 152 -6.43 8.23 -1.39
N ALA A 153 -5.65 8.25 -2.48
CA ALA A 153 -4.41 9.00 -2.59
C ALA A 153 -4.60 10.52 -2.32
N LYS A 154 -5.75 11.10 -2.70
CA LYS A 154 -6.04 12.52 -2.39
C LYS A 154 -6.02 12.81 -0.89
N GLY A 155 -6.32 11.83 -0.05
CA GLY A 155 -6.27 11.93 1.41
C GLY A 155 -4.85 12.06 1.98
N TYR A 156 -3.83 11.57 1.28
CA TYR A 156 -2.44 11.54 1.77
C TYR A 156 -1.65 12.81 1.50
N ALA A 157 -2.19 13.79 0.76
CA ALA A 157 -1.46 15.02 0.44
C ALA A 157 -0.93 15.75 1.69
N LYS A 158 -1.70 15.75 2.79
CA LYS A 158 -1.28 16.33 4.08
C LYS A 158 -0.16 15.53 4.74
N GLU A 159 -0.21 14.21 4.63
CA GLU A 159 0.82 13.35 5.18
C GLU A 159 2.14 13.55 4.46
N VAL A 160 2.14 13.56 3.14
CA VAL A 160 3.34 13.80 2.33
C VAL A 160 3.93 15.20 2.59
N ALA A 161 3.08 16.21 2.80
CA ALA A 161 3.54 17.57 3.10
C ALA A 161 4.11 17.76 4.51
N THR A 162 3.80 16.87 5.46
CA THR A 162 4.20 17.01 6.86
C THR A 162 5.54 16.33 7.10
N PRO A 163 6.59 17.07 7.54
CA PRO A 163 7.89 16.47 7.85
C PRO A 163 7.78 15.34 8.86
N THR A 164 8.48 14.24 8.62
CA THR A 164 8.61 13.16 9.60
C THR A 164 9.45 13.68 10.78
N VAL A 165 8.83 13.87 11.95
CA VAL A 165 9.58 14.18 13.17
C VAL A 165 10.28 12.89 13.60
N THR A 166 11.57 12.78 13.29
CA THR A 166 12.41 11.71 13.82
C THR A 166 12.69 12.04 15.29
N THR A 167 11.97 11.43 16.23
CA THR A 167 12.50 11.34 17.60
C THR A 167 13.76 10.48 17.54
N PRO A 168 14.91 10.95 18.05
CA PRO A 168 16.13 10.16 18.11
C PRO A 168 15.86 8.83 18.80
N PRO A 169 16.52 7.72 18.41
CA PRO A 169 16.39 6.47 19.14
C PRO A 169 16.78 6.73 20.59
N THR A 170 15.86 6.47 21.52
CA THR A 170 16.17 6.42 22.95
C THR A 170 17.21 5.32 23.12
N THR A 171 18.48 5.71 23.25
CA THR A 171 19.50 4.80 23.77
C THR A 171 19.08 4.46 25.20
N SER A 172 18.51 3.27 25.40
CA SER A 172 18.36 2.71 26.72
C SER A 172 19.74 2.72 27.39
N PRO A 173 19.91 3.33 28.57
CA PRO A 173 21.18 3.25 29.26
C PRO A 173 21.44 1.79 29.60
N THR A 174 22.58 1.26 29.15
CA THR A 174 23.10 -0.02 29.63
C THR A 174 23.33 0.13 31.12
N SER A 175 22.60 -0.64 31.94
CA SER A 175 22.86 -0.71 33.38
C SER A 175 24.30 -1.16 33.65
N PRO A 176 24.97 -0.57 34.67
CA PRO A 176 26.37 -0.84 34.99
C PRO A 176 26.61 -2.26 35.53
#